data_AF-A0A524F5M3-F1
#
_entry.id   AF-A0A524F5M3-F1
#
_cell.length_a   1.000
_cell.length_b   1.000
_cell.length_c   1.000
_cell.angle_alpha   90.00
_cell.angle_beta   90.00
_cell.angle_gamma   90.00
#
_symmetry.space_group_name_H-M   'P 1'
#
loop_
_entity.id
_entity.type
_entity.pdbx_description
1 polymer ?
#
loop_
_entity_poly.entity_id
_entity_poly.type
_entity_poly.pdbx_seq_one_letter_code
_entity_poly.pdbx_strand_id
1 'polypeptide(L)'
;MQEKKKKEEKPAELSVTSGAWFMRNTKLNEKYEICDEGVIAHQDPKMMIAVLICHSPDFPKSKYVRLSWFKEVARIHWGMIKIREKSVLRNTISALENIDKNFDEEFNWIGAGDVPADPNLDDQEFLNFKFTDRKCPVCGKTLKKQQKFYECENQVCGELFVIVKGIPLFNYPSENLPLRFVKNLPIAFYLPVVGITTQMYVGDWKAISVIYKESNSDRKWLRFYWWTRDLQPYITSELIVDQHANKSLAWESRKGVKSPNIYEKSKIKPLIEALKKIESIWE
;
A
#
# COMPACT_ATOMS: atom_id res chain seq x y z
N MET A 1 39.11 -11.61 -37.73
CA MET A 1 37.79 -12.27 -37.54
C MET A 1 37.02 -11.42 -36.55
N GLN A 2 35.86 -10.92 -36.97
CA GLN A 2 35.13 -9.81 -36.31
C GLN A 2 34.56 -10.21 -34.94
N GLU A 3 34.78 -9.34 -33.95
CA GLU A 3 34.05 -9.34 -32.69
C GLU A 3 32.55 -9.16 -32.94
N LYS A 4 31.76 -10.18 -32.58
CA LYS A 4 30.30 -10.08 -32.59
C LYS A 4 29.87 -9.12 -31.48
N LYS A 5 29.59 -7.87 -31.85
CA LYS A 5 28.82 -6.93 -31.03
C LYS A 5 27.50 -7.60 -30.65
N LYS A 6 27.35 -7.95 -29.37
CA LYS A 6 26.07 -8.30 -28.75
C LYS A 6 25.15 -7.10 -28.94
N LYS A 7 24.16 -7.20 -29.84
CA LYS A 7 23.06 -6.25 -29.90
C LYS A 7 22.32 -6.38 -28.56
N GLU A 8 22.37 -5.33 -27.75
CA GLU A 8 21.43 -5.18 -26.64
C GLU A 8 20.02 -5.17 -27.23
N GLU A 9 19.27 -6.25 -27.01
CA GLU A 9 17.83 -6.27 -27.27
C GLU A 9 17.20 -5.22 -26.36
N LYS A 10 16.57 -4.21 -26.95
CA LYS A 10 15.72 -3.29 -26.19
C LYS A 10 14.65 -4.15 -25.48
N PRO A 11 14.44 -3.99 -24.17
CA PRO A 11 13.38 -4.71 -23.48
C PRO A 11 12.04 -4.44 -24.18
N ALA A 12 11.26 -5.51 -24.39
CA ALA A 12 9.95 -5.41 -25.00
C ALA A 12 9.08 -4.45 -24.20
N GLU A 13 8.48 -3.46 -24.88
CA GLU A 13 7.63 -2.47 -24.22
C GLU A 13 6.38 -3.15 -23.63
N LEU A 14 6.08 -2.87 -22.37
CA LEU A 14 4.89 -3.40 -21.71
C LEU A 14 3.62 -2.92 -22.42
N SER A 15 2.71 -3.84 -22.73
CA SER A 15 1.45 -3.53 -23.42
C SER A 15 0.24 -3.56 -22.49
N VAL A 16 -0.76 -2.73 -22.79
CA VAL A 16 -2.06 -2.78 -22.12
C VAL A 16 -2.83 -3.97 -22.70
N THR A 17 -3.29 -4.83 -21.81
CA THR A 17 -4.07 -6.04 -22.10
C THR A 17 -5.52 -5.81 -21.70
N SER A 18 -6.45 -6.23 -22.56
CA SER A 18 -7.89 -6.13 -22.29
C SER A 18 -8.29 -6.88 -21.01
N GLY A 19 -9.18 -6.29 -20.22
CA GLY A 19 -9.75 -6.90 -19.03
C GLY A 19 -10.45 -8.24 -19.31
N ALA A 20 -11.09 -8.39 -20.48
CA ALA A 20 -11.68 -9.66 -20.90
C ALA A 20 -10.65 -10.79 -21.05
N TRP A 21 -9.39 -10.47 -21.33
CA TRP A 21 -8.31 -11.46 -21.28
C TRP A 21 -8.01 -11.84 -19.82
N PHE A 22 -7.88 -10.88 -18.92
CA PHE A 22 -7.63 -11.17 -17.50
C PHE A 22 -8.77 -11.96 -16.86
N MET A 23 -10.03 -11.63 -17.15
CA MET A 23 -11.18 -12.37 -16.63
C MET A 23 -11.19 -13.83 -17.10
N ARG A 24 -10.74 -14.12 -18.33
CA ARG A 24 -10.67 -15.47 -18.89
C ARG A 24 -9.45 -16.28 -18.43
N ASN A 25 -8.30 -15.61 -18.27
CA ASN A 25 -7.01 -16.27 -18.06
C ASN A 25 -6.55 -16.26 -16.60
N THR A 26 -7.26 -15.57 -15.71
CA THR A 26 -6.96 -15.51 -14.27
C THR A 26 -8.15 -15.99 -13.44
N LYS A 27 -7.95 -16.17 -12.13
CA LYS A 27 -9.04 -16.46 -11.17
C LYS A 27 -9.67 -15.20 -10.56
N LEU A 28 -9.77 -14.11 -11.32
CA LEU A 28 -10.58 -12.98 -10.91
C LEU A 28 -12.06 -13.41 -10.80
N ASN A 29 -12.73 -12.93 -9.76
CA ASN A 29 -14.11 -13.32 -9.47
C ASN A 29 -15.05 -12.19 -9.87
N GLU A 30 -15.72 -12.38 -11.01
CA GLU A 30 -16.66 -11.41 -11.59
C GLU A 30 -17.80 -11.00 -10.65
N LYS A 31 -18.16 -11.83 -9.66
CA LYS A 31 -19.17 -11.47 -8.66
C LYS A 31 -18.75 -10.27 -7.80
N TYR A 32 -17.45 -10.09 -7.59
CA TYR A 32 -16.94 -9.06 -6.69
C TYR A 32 -16.13 -8.00 -7.42
N GLU A 33 -15.56 -8.32 -8.58
CA GLU A 33 -14.64 -7.46 -9.28
C GLU A 33 -14.57 -7.79 -10.77
N ILE A 34 -14.67 -6.74 -11.59
CA ILE A 34 -14.51 -6.79 -13.04
C ILE A 34 -13.22 -6.04 -13.38
N CYS A 35 -12.36 -6.66 -14.19
CA CYS A 35 -11.18 -6.02 -14.75
C CYS A 35 -11.54 -5.37 -16.09
N ASP A 36 -11.24 -4.09 -16.24
CA ASP A 36 -11.44 -3.33 -17.47
C ASP A 36 -10.24 -3.50 -18.40
N GLU A 37 -9.05 -3.37 -17.84
CA GLU A 37 -7.76 -3.48 -18.52
C GLU A 37 -6.63 -3.65 -17.51
N GLY A 38 -5.45 -4.01 -17.98
CA GLY A 38 -4.29 -4.15 -17.12
C GLY A 38 -2.98 -4.31 -17.88
N VAL A 39 -1.87 -4.24 -17.16
CA VAL A 39 -0.53 -4.46 -17.67
C VAL A 39 0.11 -5.61 -16.90
N ILE A 40 0.64 -6.59 -17.63
CA ILE A 40 1.41 -7.70 -17.04
C ILE A 40 2.83 -7.17 -16.81
N ALA A 41 3.20 -6.94 -15.56
CA ALA A 41 4.53 -6.45 -15.20
C ALA A 41 5.58 -7.56 -15.30
N HIS A 42 5.22 -8.77 -14.90
CA HIS A 42 6.13 -9.92 -14.93
C HIS A 42 5.34 -11.20 -15.11
N GLN A 43 5.88 -12.15 -15.87
CA GLN A 43 5.30 -13.48 -16.01
C GLN A 43 6.39 -14.53 -16.20
N ASP A 44 6.36 -15.55 -15.35
CA ASP A 44 7.14 -16.77 -15.47
C ASP A 44 6.24 -17.99 -15.17
N PRO A 45 6.73 -19.24 -15.35
CA PRO A 45 5.94 -20.44 -15.10
C PRO A 45 5.37 -20.58 -13.67
N LYS A 46 5.95 -19.87 -12.69
CA LYS A 46 5.56 -19.93 -11.27
C LYS A 46 4.68 -18.77 -10.86
N MET A 47 4.84 -17.60 -11.48
CA MET A 47 4.23 -16.35 -11.01
C MET A 47 3.89 -15.39 -12.14
N MET A 48 2.75 -14.71 -12.00
CA MET A 48 2.40 -13.52 -12.76
C MET A 48 2.17 -12.36 -11.80
N ILE A 49 2.76 -11.20 -12.10
CA ILE A 49 2.50 -9.92 -11.43
C ILE A 49 1.82 -9.02 -12.46
N ALA A 50 0.64 -8.50 -12.13
CA ALA A 50 -0.11 -7.61 -13.01
C ALA A 50 -0.66 -6.41 -12.24
N VAL A 51 -0.76 -5.28 -12.94
CA VAL A 51 -1.41 -4.05 -12.46
C VAL A 51 -2.68 -3.88 -13.28
N LEU A 52 -3.83 -3.89 -12.61
CA LEU A 52 -5.14 -3.94 -13.24
C LEU A 52 -5.92 -2.67 -12.90
N ILE A 53 -6.76 -2.20 -13.81
CA ILE A 53 -7.87 -1.29 -13.50
C ILE A 53 -9.12 -2.16 -13.34
N CYS A 54 -9.74 -2.07 -12.17
CA CYS A 54 -10.91 -2.85 -11.82
C CYS A 54 -12.03 -1.97 -11.27
N HIS A 55 -13.26 -2.48 -11.33
CA HIS A 55 -14.42 -1.92 -10.64
C HIS A 55 -15.23 -3.03 -9.97
N SER A 56 -16.19 -2.67 -9.12
CA SER A 56 -17.17 -3.61 -8.58
C SER A 56 -18.37 -3.67 -9.53
N PRO A 57 -18.98 -4.86 -9.78
CA PRO A 57 -20.15 -4.98 -10.65
C PRO A 57 -21.27 -4.00 -10.32
N ASP A 58 -21.49 -3.73 -9.03
CA ASP A 58 -22.53 -2.84 -8.54
C ASP A 58 -22.18 -1.35 -8.70
N PHE A 59 -20.88 -1.03 -8.88
CA PHE A 59 -20.36 0.33 -8.94
C PHE A 59 -19.34 0.50 -10.09
N PRO A 60 -19.77 0.42 -11.36
CA PRO A 60 -18.88 0.44 -12.52
C PRO A 60 -18.12 1.76 -12.69
N LYS A 61 -18.65 2.86 -12.14
CA LYS A 61 -17.96 4.16 -12.14
C LYS A 61 -16.88 4.27 -11.05
N SER A 62 -16.90 3.40 -10.04
CA SER A 62 -15.92 3.41 -8.95
C SER A 62 -14.74 2.50 -9.30
N LYS A 63 -13.88 3.00 -10.18
CA LYS A 63 -12.67 2.32 -10.61
C LYS A 63 -11.57 2.43 -9.55
N TYR A 64 -10.69 1.45 -9.52
CA TYR A 64 -9.49 1.43 -8.70
C TYR A 64 -8.39 0.62 -9.37
N VAL A 65 -7.16 0.93 -9.02
CA VAL A 65 -6.00 0.14 -9.44
C VAL A 65 -5.79 -1.04 -8.50
N ARG A 66 -5.48 -2.21 -9.04
CA ARG A 66 -5.20 -3.42 -8.30
C ARG A 66 -3.87 -4.01 -8.72
N LEU A 67 -2.91 -4.04 -7.81
CA LEU A 67 -1.68 -4.83 -7.99
C LEU A 67 -1.99 -6.26 -7.57
N SER A 68 -1.73 -7.24 -8.44
CA SER A 68 -2.11 -8.64 -8.23
C SER A 68 -0.96 -9.59 -8.47
N TRP A 69 -0.85 -10.59 -7.59
CA TRP A 69 0.06 -11.71 -7.69
C TRP A 69 -0.74 -12.98 -7.90
N PHE A 70 -0.38 -13.70 -8.94
CA PHE A 70 -0.96 -14.99 -9.24
C PHE A 70 0.14 -16.06 -9.31
N LYS A 71 -0.13 -17.24 -8.78
CA LYS A 71 0.73 -18.42 -8.90
C LYS A 71 0.28 -19.33 -10.03
N GLU A 72 1.18 -20.21 -10.44
CA GLU A 72 0.93 -21.22 -11.49
C GLU A 72 0.42 -20.58 -12.78
N VAL A 73 1.10 -19.52 -13.23
CA VAL A 73 0.75 -18.74 -14.41
C VAL A 73 -0.72 -18.32 -14.39
N ALA A 74 -1.09 -17.48 -13.43
CA ALA A 74 -2.44 -16.92 -13.28
C ALA A 74 -3.55 -17.81 -12.68
N ARG A 75 -3.29 -19.11 -12.45
CA ARG A 75 -4.32 -20.07 -11.98
C ARG A 75 -4.71 -19.94 -10.52
N ILE A 76 -3.87 -19.36 -9.67
CA ILE A 76 -4.15 -19.21 -8.24
C ILE A 76 -3.91 -17.77 -7.83
N HIS A 77 -4.96 -17.07 -7.38
CA HIS A 77 -4.78 -15.74 -6.80
C HIS A 77 -4.02 -15.86 -5.47
N TRP A 78 -2.86 -15.24 -5.39
CA TRP A 78 -1.97 -15.34 -4.24
C TRP A 78 -2.08 -14.12 -3.31
N GLY A 79 -2.16 -12.91 -3.86
CA GLY A 79 -2.24 -11.69 -3.08
C GLY A 79 -2.55 -10.47 -3.94
N MET A 80 -3.06 -9.40 -3.32
CA MET A 80 -3.36 -8.15 -4.02
C MET A 80 -3.26 -6.93 -3.12
N ILE A 81 -3.21 -5.76 -3.74
CA ILE A 81 -3.43 -4.46 -3.09
C ILE A 81 -4.37 -3.65 -3.97
N LYS A 82 -5.36 -3.00 -3.35
CA LYS A 82 -6.24 -2.05 -4.03
C LYS A 82 -5.78 -0.63 -3.75
N ILE A 83 -5.68 0.19 -4.78
CA ILE A 83 -5.31 1.60 -4.75
C ILE A 83 -6.49 2.38 -5.34
N ARG A 84 -7.15 3.17 -4.50
CA ARG A 84 -8.38 3.89 -4.88
C ARG A 84 -8.13 5.34 -5.26
N GLU A 85 -6.92 5.84 -5.00
CA GLU A 85 -6.57 7.24 -5.18
C GLU A 85 -5.28 7.37 -5.97
N LYS A 86 -5.23 8.39 -6.82
CA LYS A 86 -4.10 8.63 -7.72
C LYS A 86 -2.83 9.02 -6.97
N SER A 87 -2.96 9.75 -5.87
CA SER A 87 -1.82 10.07 -4.99
C SER A 87 -1.22 8.83 -4.34
N VAL A 88 -2.04 7.87 -3.90
CA VAL A 88 -1.54 6.58 -3.38
C VAL A 88 -0.81 5.78 -4.46
N LEU A 89 -1.28 5.82 -5.72
CA LEU A 89 -0.57 5.20 -6.86
C LEU A 89 0.79 5.86 -7.09
N ARG A 90 0.84 7.19 -7.14
CA ARG A 90 2.09 7.96 -7.27
C ARG A 90 3.06 7.66 -6.14
N ASN A 91 2.58 7.65 -4.90
CA ASN A 91 3.36 7.28 -3.74
C ASN A 91 3.92 5.87 -3.85
N THR A 92 3.13 4.92 -4.35
CA THR A 92 3.55 3.54 -4.60
C THR A 92 4.66 3.47 -5.66
N ILE A 93 4.53 4.22 -6.76
CA ILE A 93 5.56 4.34 -7.80
C ILE A 93 6.85 4.92 -7.20
N SER A 94 6.78 6.08 -6.55
CA SER A 94 7.92 6.76 -5.94
C SER A 94 8.60 5.90 -4.86
N ALA A 95 7.82 5.17 -4.05
CA ALA A 95 8.38 4.26 -3.06
C ALA A 95 9.15 3.11 -3.70
N LEU A 96 8.63 2.52 -4.78
CA LEU A 96 9.33 1.48 -5.53
C LEU A 96 10.59 2.02 -6.21
N GLU A 97 10.55 3.22 -6.79
CA GLU A 97 11.73 3.87 -7.37
C GLU A 97 12.80 4.16 -6.31
N ASN A 98 12.41 4.65 -5.14
CA ASN A 98 13.31 4.86 -4.02
C ASN A 98 13.96 3.55 -3.57
N ILE A 99 13.22 2.45 -3.55
CA ILE A 99 13.77 1.13 -3.19
C ILE A 99 14.70 0.61 -4.29
N ASP A 100 14.30 0.70 -5.56
CA ASP A 100 15.09 0.27 -6.72
C ASP A 100 16.44 1.00 -6.79
N LYS A 101 16.44 2.30 -6.48
CA LYS A 101 17.64 3.12 -6.49
C LYS A 101 18.62 2.82 -5.35
N ASN A 102 18.13 2.50 -4.15
CA ASN A 102 18.96 2.51 -2.94
C ASN A 102 19.28 1.12 -2.36
N PHE A 103 18.82 0.05 -2.99
CA PHE A 103 19.07 -1.32 -2.57
C PHE A 103 19.77 -2.12 -3.67
N ASP A 104 20.60 -3.10 -3.31
CA ASP A 104 21.21 -4.04 -4.27
C ASP A 104 20.23 -5.17 -4.66
N GLU A 105 20.66 -6.11 -5.50
CA GLU A 105 19.83 -7.23 -5.97
C GLU A 105 19.32 -8.15 -4.85
N GLU A 106 20.01 -8.18 -3.70
CA GLU A 106 19.64 -8.95 -2.51
C GLU A 106 18.89 -8.12 -1.47
N PHE A 107 18.49 -6.89 -1.82
CA PHE A 107 17.86 -5.92 -0.93
C PHE A 107 18.73 -5.49 0.26
N ASN A 108 20.05 -5.42 0.10
CA ASN A 108 20.93 -4.72 1.02
C ASN A 108 21.03 -3.23 0.66
N TRP A 109 21.14 -2.38 1.68
CA TRP A 109 21.32 -0.94 1.50
C TRP A 109 22.66 -0.63 0.83
N ILE A 110 22.65 0.20 -0.22
CA ILE A 110 23.88 0.57 -0.96
C ILE A 110 24.47 1.92 -0.53
N GLY A 111 23.73 2.70 0.28
CA GLY A 111 24.18 4.02 0.71
C GLY A 111 25.25 3.96 1.80
N ALA A 112 25.91 5.10 2.03
CA ALA A 112 26.86 5.23 3.12
C ALA A 112 26.14 5.24 4.48
N GLY A 113 26.64 4.44 5.42
CA GLY A 113 26.08 4.33 6.77
C GLY A 113 24.74 3.59 6.83
N ASP A 114 24.02 3.80 7.92
CA ASP A 114 22.70 3.25 8.11
C ASP A 114 21.69 3.84 7.11
N VAL A 115 20.66 3.06 6.74
CA VAL A 115 19.53 3.62 5.98
C VAL A 115 19.05 4.87 6.71
N PRO A 116 19.02 6.05 6.07
CA PRO A 116 18.71 7.29 6.76
C PRO A 116 17.30 7.19 7.32
N ALA A 117 17.21 7.03 8.64
CA ALA A 117 16.04 7.48 9.38
C ALA A 117 16.14 9.00 9.40
N ASP A 118 15.09 9.70 9.00
CA ASP A 118 15.12 11.16 9.00
C ASP A 118 15.36 11.66 10.44
N PRO A 119 16.49 12.35 10.71
CA PRO A 119 16.85 12.76 12.07
C PRO A 119 15.91 13.84 12.63
N ASN A 120 15.07 14.45 11.79
CA ASN A 120 14.16 15.53 12.19
C ASN A 120 12.74 15.07 12.47
N LEU A 121 12.44 13.78 12.41
CA LEU A 121 11.16 13.27 12.84
C LEU A 121 11.34 12.12 13.80
N ASP A 122 10.91 12.36 15.05
CA ASP A 122 10.37 11.29 15.87
C ASP A 122 9.36 10.53 14.99
N ASP A 123 9.43 9.19 14.94
CA ASP A 123 8.48 8.35 14.18
C ASP A 123 7.02 8.59 14.62
N GLN A 124 6.81 9.45 15.63
CA GLN A 124 5.55 9.94 16.15
C GLN A 124 5.19 11.38 15.76
N GLU A 125 5.97 12.17 15.03
CA GLU A 125 5.63 13.60 14.84
C GLU A 125 4.31 13.83 14.07
N PHE A 126 3.95 12.96 13.14
CA PHE A 126 2.62 12.96 12.50
C PHE A 126 1.49 12.45 13.42
N LEU A 127 1.84 11.71 14.48
CA LEU A 127 0.95 11.28 15.56
C LEU A 127 0.89 12.31 16.71
N ASN A 128 1.91 13.16 16.86
CA ASN A 128 2.08 14.16 17.92
C ASN A 128 1.28 15.44 17.65
N PHE A 129 0.18 15.35 16.90
CA PHE A 129 -0.81 16.42 16.85
C PHE A 129 -1.30 16.68 18.27
N LYS A 130 -0.91 17.83 18.84
CA LYS A 130 -1.44 18.29 20.12
C LYS A 130 -2.91 18.64 19.90
N PHE A 131 -3.79 17.74 20.30
CA PHE A 131 -5.24 17.89 20.24
C PHE A 131 -5.78 19.09 21.08
N THR A 132 -4.90 19.86 21.71
CA THR A 132 -5.21 20.97 22.63
C THR A 132 -6.12 22.02 22.01
N ASP A 133 -6.00 22.27 20.70
CA ASP A 133 -6.73 23.35 20.05
C ASP A 133 -8.12 22.92 19.55
N ARG A 134 -8.43 21.61 19.57
CA ARG A 134 -9.65 21.02 18.97
C ARG A 134 -9.94 21.56 17.57
N LYS A 135 -8.90 21.86 16.78
CA LYS A 135 -9.03 22.27 15.39
C LYS A 135 -8.69 21.09 14.48
N CYS A 136 -9.43 20.95 13.40
CA CYS A 136 -9.16 19.98 12.38
C CYS A 136 -7.83 20.34 11.69
N PRO A 137 -6.81 19.46 11.65
CA PRO A 137 -5.58 19.70 10.90
C PRO A 137 -5.80 19.83 9.39
N VAL A 138 -6.93 19.32 8.86
CA VAL A 138 -7.24 19.39 7.42
C VAL A 138 -7.77 20.77 7.03
N CYS A 139 -8.68 21.36 7.81
CA CYS A 139 -9.36 22.61 7.43
C CYS A 139 -9.35 23.72 8.50
N GLY A 140 -8.70 23.51 9.64
CA GLY A 140 -8.59 24.47 10.74
C GLY A 140 -9.87 24.76 11.53
N LYS A 141 -11.00 24.13 11.18
CA LYS A 141 -12.31 24.31 11.84
C LYS A 141 -12.41 23.49 13.12
N THR A 142 -13.34 23.85 13.98
CA THR A 142 -13.57 23.20 15.27
C THR A 142 -13.95 21.73 15.10
N LEU A 143 -13.48 20.91 16.03
CA LEU A 143 -13.84 19.51 16.18
C LEU A 143 -14.94 19.37 17.24
N LYS A 144 -16.07 18.81 16.84
CA LYS A 144 -17.17 18.48 17.74
C LYS A 144 -16.91 17.12 18.37
N LYS A 145 -16.97 17.06 19.70
CA LYS A 145 -16.86 15.80 20.43
C LYS A 145 -18.14 14.99 20.23
N GLN A 146 -17.98 13.77 19.75
CA GLN A 146 -19.00 12.72 19.78
C GLN A 146 -18.69 11.75 20.94
N GLN A 147 -19.46 10.67 21.08
CA GLN A 147 -19.35 9.77 22.22
C GLN A 147 -17.93 9.18 22.38
N LYS A 148 -17.33 8.68 21.29
CA LYS A 148 -16.02 7.99 21.29
C LYS A 148 -14.99 8.56 20.31
N PHE A 149 -15.36 9.57 19.53
CA PHE A 149 -14.51 10.20 18.51
C PHE A 149 -14.84 11.69 18.43
N TYR A 150 -14.09 12.44 17.64
CA TYR A 150 -14.42 13.80 17.26
C TYR A 150 -14.65 13.88 15.77
N GLU A 151 -15.50 14.80 15.37
CA GLU A 151 -15.87 15.03 13.98
C GLU A 151 -15.64 16.49 13.63
N CYS A 152 -15.11 16.76 12.44
CA CYS A 152 -14.98 18.13 11.97
C CYS A 152 -16.37 18.75 11.71
N GLU A 153 -16.65 19.90 12.32
CA GLU A 153 -17.93 20.61 12.12
C GLU A 153 -18.11 21.15 10.70
N ASN A 154 -17.03 21.22 9.92
CA ASN A 154 -17.12 21.57 8.50
C ASN A 154 -17.73 20.38 7.73
N GLN A 155 -18.96 20.54 7.27
CA GLN A 155 -19.70 19.51 6.52
C GLN A 155 -18.99 19.06 5.23
N VAL A 156 -18.14 19.92 4.64
CA VAL A 156 -17.33 19.56 3.47
C VAL A 156 -16.13 18.68 3.87
N CYS A 157 -15.61 18.84 5.08
CA CYS A 157 -14.47 18.07 5.58
C CYS A 157 -14.93 16.75 6.20
N GLY A 158 -15.83 16.80 7.19
CA GLY A 158 -16.38 15.61 7.86
C GLY A 158 -15.35 14.66 8.49
N GLU A 159 -14.10 15.10 8.66
CA GLU A 159 -13.00 14.25 9.08
C GLU A 159 -13.23 13.69 10.49
N LEU A 160 -12.91 12.40 10.68
CA LEU A 160 -13.11 11.68 11.92
C LEU A 160 -11.78 11.54 12.69
N PHE A 161 -11.82 11.84 13.97
CA PHE A 161 -10.67 11.80 14.87
C PHE A 161 -10.94 10.81 16.00
N VAL A 162 -10.16 9.74 16.05
CA VAL A 162 -10.23 8.75 17.13
C VAL A 162 -9.03 8.95 18.05
N ILE A 163 -9.27 9.19 19.34
CA ILE A 163 -8.18 9.32 20.31
C ILE A 163 -7.82 7.93 20.85
N VAL A 164 -6.58 7.50 20.66
CA VAL A 164 -6.05 6.24 21.18
C VAL A 164 -4.85 6.53 22.07
N LYS A 165 -4.96 6.24 23.37
CA LYS A 165 -3.89 6.50 24.35
C LYS A 165 -3.36 7.94 24.31
N GLY A 166 -4.26 8.91 24.12
CA GLY A 166 -3.91 10.34 24.02
C GLY A 166 -3.44 10.80 22.64
N ILE A 167 -3.25 9.88 21.70
CA ILE A 167 -2.81 10.17 20.33
C ILE A 167 -4.03 10.23 19.40
N PRO A 168 -4.28 11.36 18.71
CA PRO A 168 -5.34 11.46 17.72
C PRO A 168 -4.97 10.72 16.43
N LEU A 169 -5.91 9.90 15.95
CA LEU A 169 -5.85 9.21 14.68
C LEU A 169 -6.86 9.83 13.71
N PHE A 170 -6.40 10.20 12.52
CA PHE A 170 -7.19 10.83 11.47
C PHE A 170 -6.62 10.44 10.10
N ASN A 171 -7.32 10.77 9.01
CA ASN A 171 -6.79 10.56 7.66
C ASN A 171 -5.72 11.59 7.33
N TYR A 172 -4.54 11.10 6.96
CA TYR A 172 -3.48 11.94 6.45
C TYR A 172 -3.52 11.95 4.92
N PRO A 173 -3.68 13.12 4.27
CA PRO A 173 -3.71 13.20 2.81
C PRO A 173 -2.48 12.55 2.19
N SER A 174 -2.71 11.65 1.24
CA SER A 174 -1.63 10.84 0.68
C SER A 174 -0.61 11.70 -0.08
N GLU A 175 -1.02 12.83 -0.65
CA GLU A 175 -0.17 13.80 -1.36
C GLU A 175 0.89 14.44 -0.46
N ASN A 176 0.64 14.49 0.85
CA ASN A 176 1.52 15.14 1.82
C ASN A 176 2.46 14.15 2.51
N LEU A 177 2.39 12.86 2.19
CA LEU A 177 3.24 11.85 2.83
C LEU A 177 4.71 12.11 2.45
N PRO A 178 5.66 12.05 3.41
CA PRO A 178 7.06 12.40 3.17
C PRO A 178 7.85 11.36 2.34
N LEU A 179 7.23 10.22 1.96
CA LEU A 179 7.78 9.14 1.13
C LEU A 179 9.23 8.70 1.43
N ARG A 180 9.62 8.76 2.69
CA ARG A 180 10.95 8.41 3.19
C ARG A 180 10.97 7.04 3.85
N PHE A 181 12.18 6.52 4.06
CA PHE A 181 12.38 5.29 4.82
C PHE A 181 12.11 5.50 6.31
N VAL A 182 11.39 4.57 6.91
CA VAL A 182 11.18 4.46 8.35
C VAL A 182 11.61 3.09 8.85
N LYS A 183 12.27 3.06 10.01
CA LYS A 183 12.59 1.86 10.77
C LYS A 183 11.47 1.71 11.82
N ASN A 184 11.15 0.51 12.31
CA ASN A 184 10.09 0.30 13.32
C ASN A 184 8.63 0.34 12.84
N LEU A 185 8.36 -0.06 11.60
CA LEU A 185 6.99 -0.35 11.19
C LEU A 185 6.38 -1.46 12.07
N PRO A 186 5.15 -1.32 12.61
CA PRO A 186 4.50 -2.34 13.47
C PRO A 186 4.08 -3.58 12.68
N ILE A 187 5.07 -4.34 12.25
CA ILE A 187 4.98 -5.58 11.48
C ILE A 187 5.17 -6.75 12.45
N ALA A 188 4.20 -7.67 12.47
CA ALA A 188 4.37 -8.95 13.15
C ALA A 188 5.10 -9.98 12.27
N PHE A 189 5.82 -10.93 12.90
CA PHE A 189 6.50 -12.09 12.29
C PHE A 189 7.73 -11.83 11.40
N TYR A 190 7.94 -10.60 10.95
CA TYR A 190 9.10 -10.21 10.14
C TYR A 190 9.70 -8.94 10.69
N LEU A 191 11.02 -8.81 10.56
CA LEU A 191 11.73 -7.62 11.00
C LEU A 191 11.89 -6.68 9.80
N PRO A 192 11.32 -5.46 9.85
CA PRO A 192 11.58 -4.47 8.82
C PRO A 192 13.03 -4.00 8.89
N VAL A 193 13.71 -4.05 7.75
CA VAL A 193 14.93 -3.26 7.55
C VAL A 193 14.50 -1.80 7.50
N VAL A 194 13.59 -1.48 6.58
CA VAL A 194 12.91 -0.18 6.43
C VAL A 194 11.61 -0.35 5.67
N GLY A 195 10.75 0.67 5.69
CA GLY A 195 9.70 0.80 4.68
C GLY A 195 9.29 2.24 4.42
N ILE A 196 8.36 2.41 3.49
CA ILE A 196 7.80 3.69 3.07
C ILE A 196 6.27 3.58 3.14
N THR A 197 5.63 4.46 3.90
CA THR A 197 4.16 4.57 3.95
C THR A 197 3.64 5.22 2.68
N THR A 198 2.64 4.59 2.05
CA THR A 198 2.05 5.07 0.78
C THR A 198 0.60 5.58 0.95
N GLN A 199 -0.06 5.22 2.05
CA GLN A 199 -1.39 5.70 2.44
C GLN A 199 -1.55 5.55 3.95
N MET A 200 -2.04 6.57 4.67
CA MET A 200 -2.26 6.54 6.12
C MET A 200 -3.63 7.10 6.50
N TYR A 201 -4.63 6.23 6.57
CA TYR A 201 -5.99 6.56 7.02
C TYR A 201 -6.29 5.97 8.38
N VAL A 202 -7.25 6.56 9.08
CA VAL A 202 -7.65 6.12 10.43
C VAL A 202 -8.00 4.63 10.46
N GLY A 203 -8.60 4.11 9.39
CA GLY A 203 -8.99 2.71 9.23
C GLY A 203 -8.18 1.89 8.22
N ASP A 204 -7.29 2.50 7.44
CA ASP A 204 -6.58 1.83 6.34
C ASP A 204 -5.14 2.37 6.18
N TRP A 205 -4.14 1.50 6.32
CA TRP A 205 -2.73 1.87 6.20
C TRP A 205 -1.98 0.94 5.26
N LYS A 206 -1.18 1.53 4.37
CA LYS A 206 -0.37 0.81 3.38
C LYS A 206 1.08 1.27 3.45
N ALA A 207 1.98 0.30 3.32
CA ALA A 207 3.41 0.54 3.26
C ALA A 207 4.09 -0.49 2.37
N ILE A 208 5.24 -0.11 1.81
CA ILE A 208 6.14 -1.02 1.10
C ILE A 208 7.41 -1.13 1.92
N SER A 209 7.86 -2.34 2.22
CA SER A 209 8.95 -2.54 3.18
C SER A 209 9.92 -3.59 2.68
N VAL A 210 11.21 -3.34 2.92
CA VAL A 210 12.24 -4.38 2.85
C VAL A 210 12.26 -5.08 4.20
N ILE A 211 12.05 -6.40 4.18
CA ILE A 211 11.94 -7.20 5.39
C ILE A 211 12.83 -8.44 5.29
N TYR A 212 13.10 -9.06 6.44
CA TYR A 212 13.71 -10.37 6.53
C TYR A 212 13.00 -11.23 7.59
N LYS A 213 13.30 -12.54 7.58
CA LYS A 213 12.83 -13.45 8.62
C LYS A 213 13.83 -13.44 9.76
N GLU A 214 13.37 -13.35 11.01
CA GLU A 214 14.26 -13.35 12.19
C GLU A 214 15.27 -14.52 12.20
N SER A 215 14.85 -15.70 11.74
CA SER A 215 15.71 -16.88 11.65
C SER A 215 16.75 -16.85 10.51
N ASN A 216 16.71 -15.85 9.62
CA ASN A 216 17.63 -15.70 8.49
C ASN A 216 17.62 -14.23 7.98
N SER A 217 18.59 -13.44 8.44
CA SER A 217 18.79 -12.03 8.08
C SER A 217 19.39 -11.81 6.70
N ASP A 218 20.00 -12.83 6.11
CA ASP A 218 20.69 -12.73 4.83
C ASP A 218 19.69 -12.68 3.69
N ARG A 219 18.55 -13.35 3.86
CA ARG A 219 17.46 -13.34 2.87
C ARG A 219 16.48 -12.21 3.15
N LYS A 220 16.66 -11.09 2.46
CA LYS A 220 15.72 -9.96 2.44
C LYS A 220 14.79 -10.03 1.23
N TRP A 221 13.63 -9.42 1.32
CA TRP A 221 12.71 -9.28 0.20
C TRP A 221 11.79 -8.08 0.39
N LEU A 222 11.19 -7.62 -0.71
CA LEU A 222 10.20 -6.57 -0.69
C LEU A 222 8.83 -7.14 -0.32
N ARG A 223 8.14 -6.51 0.61
CA ARG A 223 6.78 -6.84 0.99
C ARG A 223 5.89 -5.63 0.91
N PHE A 224 4.67 -5.88 0.44
CA PHE A 224 3.64 -4.87 0.43
C PHE A 224 2.64 -5.14 1.55
N TYR A 225 2.51 -4.18 2.44
CA TYR A 225 1.61 -4.26 3.58
C TYR A 225 0.32 -3.50 3.35
N TRP A 226 -0.74 -4.10 3.85
CA TRP A 226 -2.08 -3.52 3.87
C TRP A 226 -2.76 -3.92 5.17
N TRP A 227 -2.88 -2.95 6.07
CA TRP A 227 -3.49 -3.11 7.37
C TRP A 227 -4.79 -2.33 7.46
N THR A 228 -5.70 -2.87 8.26
CA THR A 228 -6.98 -2.23 8.56
C THR A 228 -7.18 -2.18 10.07
N ARG A 229 -7.89 -1.17 10.55
CA ARG A 229 -8.41 -1.13 11.92
C ARG A 229 -9.91 -1.40 11.90
N ASP A 230 -10.37 -2.17 12.88
CA ASP A 230 -11.79 -2.37 13.14
C ASP A 230 -12.35 -1.13 13.86
N LEU A 231 -12.93 -0.21 13.09
CA LEU A 231 -13.57 1.00 13.60
C LEU A 231 -15.02 0.79 14.00
N GLN A 232 -15.61 -0.38 13.74
CA GLN A 232 -17.02 -0.66 14.02
C GLN A 232 -17.40 -0.36 15.48
N PRO A 233 -16.60 -0.73 16.51
CA PRO A 233 -16.92 -0.44 17.91
C PRO A 233 -16.98 1.06 18.28
N TYR A 234 -16.46 1.93 17.41
CA TYR A 234 -16.40 3.39 17.59
C TYR A 234 -17.50 4.11 16.83
N ILE A 235 -17.99 3.53 15.73
CA ILE A 235 -19.00 4.13 14.85
C ILE A 235 -20.42 3.68 15.22
N THR A 236 -20.63 2.40 15.56
CA THR A 236 -21.96 1.91 15.93
C THR A 236 -22.23 2.19 17.40
N SER A 237 -22.86 3.32 17.70
CA SER A 237 -23.16 3.79 19.06
C SER A 237 -24.24 3.00 19.81
N GLU A 238 -24.84 1.95 19.25
CA GLU A 238 -26.09 1.39 19.80
C GLU A 238 -26.14 -0.10 20.21
N LEU A 239 -25.14 -0.96 19.99
CA LEU A 239 -25.45 -2.41 20.12
C LEU A 239 -24.59 -3.37 20.94
N ILE A 240 -23.45 -3.02 21.54
CA ILE A 240 -22.81 -3.96 22.49
C ILE A 240 -22.07 -3.20 23.60
N VAL A 241 -22.71 -3.06 24.76
CA VAL A 241 -22.17 -2.33 25.91
C VAL A 241 -21.02 -3.05 26.60
N ASP A 242 -20.87 -4.39 26.51
CA ASP A 242 -19.90 -5.08 27.39
C ASP A 242 -18.89 -6.02 26.74
N GLN A 243 -19.03 -6.47 25.48
CA GLN A 243 -18.13 -7.52 24.95
C GLN A 243 -16.91 -7.00 24.17
N HIS A 244 -16.80 -5.68 23.92
CA HIS A 244 -15.72 -5.10 23.11
C HIS A 244 -14.97 -3.94 23.77
N ALA A 245 -15.21 -3.66 25.05
CA ALA A 245 -14.54 -2.59 25.80
C ALA A 245 -13.00 -2.71 25.78
N ASN A 246 -12.47 -3.92 25.53
CA ASN A 246 -11.03 -4.21 25.47
C ASN A 246 -10.49 -4.54 24.06
N LYS A 247 -11.28 -4.42 23.00
CA LYS A 247 -10.76 -4.68 21.65
C LYS A 247 -9.88 -3.50 21.23
N SER A 248 -8.56 -3.67 21.34
CA SER A 248 -7.58 -2.65 20.95
C SER A 248 -7.76 -2.25 19.49
N LEU A 249 -7.63 -0.95 19.17
CA LEU A 249 -7.48 -0.43 17.80
C LEU A 249 -6.12 -0.80 17.17
N ALA A 250 -5.73 -2.06 17.34
CA ALA A 250 -4.52 -2.61 16.77
C ALA A 250 -4.65 -2.71 15.25
N TRP A 251 -3.53 -2.57 14.56
CA TRP A 251 -3.48 -2.86 13.13
C TRP A 251 -3.62 -4.36 12.91
N GLU A 252 -4.61 -4.75 12.11
CA GLU A 252 -4.79 -6.13 11.69
C GLU A 252 -4.47 -6.26 10.20
N SER A 253 -3.77 -7.33 9.81
CA SER A 253 -3.62 -7.66 8.39
C SER A 253 -4.98 -7.97 7.80
N ARG A 254 -5.32 -7.38 6.65
CA ARG A 254 -6.63 -7.60 6.03
C ARG A 254 -6.86 -9.09 5.70
N LYS A 255 -7.88 -9.71 6.30
CA LYS A 255 -8.25 -11.12 6.04
C LYS A 255 -8.49 -11.37 4.55
N GLY A 256 -8.00 -12.48 4.02
CA GLY A 256 -8.16 -12.88 2.61
C GLY A 256 -7.16 -12.26 1.64
N VAL A 257 -6.27 -11.39 2.11
CA VAL A 257 -5.16 -10.83 1.31
C VAL A 257 -3.85 -11.36 1.88
N LYS A 258 -3.22 -12.35 1.23
CA LYS A 258 -1.81 -12.63 1.57
C LYS A 258 -1.02 -11.42 1.08
N SER A 259 -0.25 -10.80 1.96
CA SER A 259 0.63 -9.68 1.60
C SER A 259 1.55 -10.11 0.45
N PRO A 260 1.52 -9.42 -0.69
CA PRO A 260 2.39 -9.76 -1.80
C PRO A 260 3.87 -9.51 -1.48
N ASN A 261 4.73 -10.37 -2.01
CA ASN A 261 6.18 -10.27 -1.86
C ASN A 261 6.86 -10.23 -3.24
N ILE A 262 7.96 -9.50 -3.35
CA ILE A 262 8.92 -9.58 -4.45
C ILE A 262 10.26 -10.02 -3.87
N TYR A 263 10.72 -11.19 -4.30
CA TYR A 263 11.98 -11.79 -3.83
C TYR A 263 13.18 -11.45 -4.70
N GLU A 264 12.95 -11.01 -5.94
CA GLU A 264 13.99 -10.70 -6.92
C GLU A 264 13.83 -9.25 -7.33
N LYS A 265 14.84 -8.42 -7.10
CA LYS A 265 14.79 -6.98 -7.36
C LYS A 265 14.53 -6.66 -8.83
N SER A 266 15.03 -7.49 -9.75
CA SER A 266 14.76 -7.41 -11.20
C SER A 266 13.28 -7.28 -11.59
N LYS A 267 12.34 -7.70 -10.72
CA LYS A 267 10.89 -7.58 -10.93
C LYS A 267 10.31 -6.21 -10.58
N ILE A 268 11.07 -5.34 -9.91
CA ILE A 268 10.61 -4.01 -9.48
C ILE A 268 10.48 -3.06 -10.66
N LYS A 269 11.50 -2.98 -11.52
CA LYS A 269 11.49 -2.05 -12.65
C LYS A 269 10.32 -2.30 -13.63
N PRO A 270 10.03 -3.55 -14.07
CA PRO A 270 8.84 -3.82 -14.86
C PRO A 270 7.53 -3.48 -14.13
N LEU A 271 7.48 -3.65 -12.80
CA LEU A 271 6.32 -3.24 -12.01
C LEU A 271 6.13 -1.72 -11.98
N ILE A 272 7.21 -0.94 -11.82
CA ILE A 272 7.18 0.53 -11.89
C ILE A 272 6.66 0.97 -13.26
N GLU A 273 7.17 0.38 -14.35
CA GLU A 273 6.74 0.69 -15.71
C GLU A 273 5.26 0.37 -15.93
N ALA A 274 4.78 -0.78 -15.44
CA ALA A 274 3.37 -1.14 -15.49
C ALA A 274 2.48 -0.16 -14.70
N LEU A 275 2.92 0.25 -13.49
CA LEU A 275 2.19 1.21 -12.67
C LEU A 275 2.10 2.59 -13.34
N LYS A 276 3.19 3.08 -13.93
CA LYS A 276 3.20 4.34 -14.69
C LYS A 276 2.29 4.30 -15.91
N LYS A 277 2.29 3.18 -16.64
CA LYS A 277 1.40 2.98 -17.79
C LYS A 277 -0.07 2.93 -17.38
N ILE A 278 -0.38 2.32 -16.23
CA ILE A 278 -1.72 2.35 -15.64
C ILE A 278 -2.08 3.76 -15.15
N GLU A 279 -1.16 4.49 -14.52
CA GLU A 279 -1.40 5.86 -14.06
C GLU A 279 -1.82 6.79 -15.21
N SER A 280 -1.24 6.62 -16.41
CA SER A 280 -1.52 7.45 -17.57
C SER A 280 -2.90 7.20 -18.20
N ILE A 281 -3.47 6.02 -17.98
CA ILE A 281 -4.78 5.62 -18.52
C ILE A 281 -5.87 5.58 -17.44
N TRP A 282 -5.50 5.66 -16.16
CA TRP A 282 -6.46 5.70 -15.08
C TRP A 282 -7.08 7.09 -14.93
N GLU A 283 -8.31 7.17 -15.44
CA GLU A 283 -9.26 8.27 -15.30
C GLU A 283 -9.91 8.32 -13.91
#